data_AF-A0A9P7BQJ7-F1
#
_entry.id   AF-A0A9P7BQJ7-F1
#
_cell.length_a   1.000
_cell.length_b   1.000
_cell.length_c   1.000
_cell.angle_alpha   90.00
_cell.angle_beta   90.00
_cell.angle_gamma   90.00
#
_symmetry.space_group_name_H-M   'P 1'
#
loop_
_entity.id
_entity.type
_entity.pdbx_description
1 polymer ?
#
loop_
_entity_poly.entity_id
_entity_poly.type
_entity_poly.pdbx_seq_one_letter_code
_entity_poly.pdbx_strand_id
1 'polypeptide(L)'
;MTEIKKGSQEMFTIEDDWGSGVDYISDNDFDMIDRLSAALDQVTNQLEEKQREFVIKSTEWTTKTRERIKAQTKRLEDQKSRLQGLLVRQYDKIDKRMNRDAKTVRLRDKISFVVGVGNSCVAPALAIRYPNRIPTYYSIQLIILLILRYVIYRSKRWHYFIFDMCYFVNGMTMLFLWVKPSSSLLLIASFCMTNGPVAWAIITWRNSLVFHSLDKVTSVFIHISPPLVMYCLKWMPELVKDLYCDNQSIVTQYRDTRYPAFKEVSSIDMTQVMIYSTAAYALWQTLYYLFIMVGRRDKVESGIRLTSYSWLLNDPHGKKGFIQRSAFLFGEKYKLEMFMLLQLLYNILTSLPTLYLYQHFWLHTAFLIGMFAVSVWNGANYYIEVFSRRYIHELDKIK
;
A
#
# COMPACT_ATOMS: atom_id res chain seq x y z
N MET A 1 9.02 38.57 -26.96
CA MET A 1 9.29 38.02 -28.30
C MET A 1 8.16 37.05 -28.57
N THR A 2 7.10 37.36 -29.28
CA THR A 2 6.92 38.20 -30.49
C THR A 2 5.42 38.61 -30.48
N GLU A 3 5.00 39.88 -30.33
CA GLU A 3 4.78 40.90 -31.38
C GLU A 3 3.82 40.37 -32.49
N ILE A 4 2.72 41.01 -32.92
CA ILE A 4 2.45 42.39 -33.40
C ILE A 4 0.90 42.56 -33.40
N LYS A 5 0.24 43.44 -32.62
CA LYS A 5 -0.01 44.90 -32.70
C LYS A 5 -1.41 45.28 -33.23
N LYS A 6 -2.15 46.00 -32.38
CA LYS A 6 -3.36 46.82 -32.64
C LYS A 6 -2.95 48.23 -33.10
N GLY A 7 -3.87 48.92 -33.78
CA GLY A 7 -3.93 50.39 -33.98
C GLY A 7 -4.32 50.73 -35.42
N SER A 8 -5.49 51.27 -35.75
CA SER A 8 -6.13 52.59 -35.46
C SER A 8 -5.77 53.67 -36.50
N GLN A 9 -6.80 54.44 -36.92
CA GLN A 9 -6.78 55.63 -37.79
C GLN A 9 -6.49 55.33 -39.29
N GLU A 10 -7.06 55.99 -40.29
CA GLU A 10 -7.50 57.38 -40.38
C GLU A 10 -8.42 57.60 -41.61
N MET A 11 -9.23 58.65 -41.51
CA MET A 11 -10.07 59.23 -42.55
C MET A 11 -9.20 59.89 -43.63
N PHE A 12 -9.38 59.54 -44.90
CA PHE A 12 -8.89 60.34 -46.03
C PHE A 12 -10.05 60.65 -46.97
N THR A 13 -10.42 61.92 -46.96
CA THR A 13 -11.23 62.61 -47.95
C THR A 13 -10.49 62.67 -49.29
N ILE A 14 -11.19 62.33 -50.37
CA ILE A 14 -10.83 62.78 -51.73
C ILE A 14 -12.09 63.43 -52.30
N GLU A 15 -12.07 64.75 -52.36
CA GLU A 15 -13.01 65.59 -53.13
C GLU A 15 -12.65 65.53 -54.62
N ASP A 16 -13.71 65.47 -55.43
CA ASP A 16 -13.93 65.98 -56.79
C ASP A 16 -12.74 66.34 -57.69
N ASP A 17 -12.64 65.61 -58.82
CA ASP A 17 -12.20 66.19 -60.09
C ASP A 17 -13.13 65.71 -61.22
N TRP A 18 -13.68 66.68 -61.96
CA TRP A 18 -14.62 66.48 -63.07
C TRP A 18 -13.84 66.15 -64.35
N GLY A 19 -14.20 65.07 -65.06
CA GLY A 19 -13.65 64.86 -66.40
C GLY A 19 -14.09 63.58 -67.11
N SER A 20 -15.21 63.68 -67.84
CA SER A 20 -15.50 62.99 -69.11
C SER A 20 -15.35 61.46 -69.23
N GLY A 21 -16.46 60.78 -69.56
CA GLY A 21 -16.42 59.50 -70.28
C GLY A 21 -17.51 58.51 -69.85
N VAL A 22 -18.67 58.63 -70.47
CA VAL A 22 -19.73 57.60 -70.47
C VAL A 22 -19.20 56.35 -71.18
N ASP A 23 -19.38 55.16 -70.59
CA ASP A 23 -19.91 54.00 -71.34
C ASP A 23 -20.41 52.86 -70.42
N TYR A 24 -21.73 52.68 -70.48
CA TYR A 24 -22.56 51.47 -70.34
C TYR A 24 -22.12 50.33 -69.42
N ILE A 25 -22.72 50.26 -68.22
CA ILE A 25 -23.12 48.98 -67.61
C ILE A 25 -24.51 48.67 -68.16
N SER A 26 -24.64 47.55 -68.88
CA SER A 26 -25.88 47.18 -69.54
C SER A 26 -26.85 46.52 -68.55
N ASP A 27 -28.16 46.60 -68.80
CA ASP A 27 -29.18 45.87 -68.01
C ASP A 27 -28.92 44.34 -67.95
N ASN A 28 -28.13 43.80 -68.89
CA ASN A 28 -27.68 42.40 -68.89
C ASN A 28 -26.66 42.07 -67.77
N ASP A 29 -25.91 43.05 -67.26
CA ASP A 29 -24.90 42.83 -66.22
C ASP A 29 -25.53 42.67 -64.82
N PHE A 30 -26.62 43.40 -64.54
CA PHE A 30 -27.43 43.20 -63.33
C PHE A 30 -28.15 41.85 -63.36
N ASP A 31 -28.70 41.47 -64.51
CA ASP A 31 -29.37 40.18 -64.70
C ASP A 31 -28.38 39.00 -64.56
N MET A 32 -27.12 39.19 -64.96
CA MET A 32 -26.03 38.23 -64.76
C MET A 32 -25.62 38.13 -63.29
N ILE A 33 -25.54 39.26 -62.57
CA ILE A 33 -25.24 39.29 -61.14
C ILE A 33 -26.35 38.62 -60.32
N ASP A 34 -27.62 38.86 -60.64
CA ASP A 34 -28.76 38.23 -59.97
C ASP A 34 -28.80 36.71 -60.22
N ARG A 35 -28.51 36.27 -61.45
CA ARG A 35 -28.36 34.84 -61.75
C ARG A 35 -27.17 34.22 -61.03
N LEU A 36 -26.07 34.96 -60.88
CA LEU A 36 -24.89 34.50 -60.15
C LEU A 36 -25.17 34.40 -58.65
N SER A 37 -25.89 35.38 -58.07
CA SER A 37 -26.32 35.37 -56.68
C SER A 37 -27.28 34.21 -56.41
N ALA A 38 -28.26 34.00 -57.29
CA ALA A 38 -29.20 32.88 -57.18
C ALA A 38 -28.49 31.52 -57.33
N ALA A 39 -27.49 31.40 -58.22
CA ALA A 39 -26.68 30.20 -58.37
C ALA A 39 -25.78 29.97 -57.14
N LEU A 40 -25.22 31.04 -56.57
CA LEU A 40 -24.40 30.98 -55.35
C LEU A 40 -25.24 30.55 -54.14
N ASP A 41 -26.45 31.10 -54.00
CA ASP A 41 -27.43 30.72 -52.98
C ASP A 41 -27.87 29.26 -53.14
N GLN A 42 -28.01 28.77 -54.38
CA GLN A 42 -28.31 27.37 -54.62
C GLN A 42 -27.17 26.44 -54.19
N VAL A 43 -25.92 26.83 -54.46
CA VAL A 43 -24.73 26.05 -54.09
C VAL A 43 -24.49 26.08 -52.58
N THR A 44 -24.67 27.22 -51.91
CA THR A 44 -24.56 27.33 -50.45
C THR A 44 -25.63 26.48 -49.76
N ASN A 45 -26.87 26.51 -50.24
CA ASN A 45 -27.94 25.66 -49.71
C ASN A 45 -27.64 24.16 -49.87
N GLN A 46 -27.09 23.73 -51.02
CA GLN A 46 -26.67 22.33 -51.22
C GLN A 46 -25.52 21.92 -50.30
N LEU A 47 -24.58 22.82 -50.05
CA LEU A 47 -23.45 22.60 -49.13
C LEU A 47 -23.93 22.46 -47.69
N GLU A 48 -24.83 23.34 -47.23
CA GLU A 48 -25.43 23.25 -45.90
C GLU A 48 -26.20 21.94 -45.70
N GLU A 49 -26.96 21.51 -46.71
CA GLU A 49 -27.74 20.26 -46.64
C GLU A 49 -26.82 19.04 -46.55
N LYS A 50 -25.78 18.97 -47.39
CA LYS A 50 -24.74 17.92 -47.33
C LYS A 50 -23.99 17.91 -46.00
N GLN A 51 -23.69 19.09 -45.45
CA GLN A 51 -23.01 19.22 -44.17
C GLN A 51 -23.89 18.74 -43.01
N ARG A 52 -25.20 19.07 -43.02
CA ARG A 52 -26.16 18.55 -42.05
C ARG A 52 -26.31 17.03 -42.15
N GLU A 53 -26.40 16.49 -43.36
CA GLU A 53 -26.50 15.05 -43.59
C GLU A 53 -25.25 14.30 -43.08
N PHE A 54 -24.05 14.86 -43.31
CA PHE A 54 -22.80 14.31 -42.81
C PHE A 54 -22.70 14.36 -41.28
N VAL A 55 -23.12 15.47 -40.67
CA VAL A 55 -23.16 15.61 -39.20
C VAL A 55 -24.13 14.59 -38.61
N ILE A 56 -25.32 14.41 -39.16
CA ILE A 56 -26.31 13.43 -38.68
C ILE A 56 -25.74 12.01 -38.79
N LYS A 57 -25.19 11.61 -39.95
CA LYS A 57 -24.59 10.28 -40.15
C LYS A 57 -23.39 10.04 -39.22
N SER A 58 -22.56 11.04 -38.99
CA SER A 58 -21.44 10.97 -38.04
C SER A 58 -21.93 10.78 -36.60
N THR A 59 -23.00 11.49 -36.21
CA THR A 59 -23.59 11.39 -34.88
C THR A 59 -24.26 10.03 -34.66
N GLU A 60 -24.96 9.50 -35.67
CA GLU A 60 -25.51 8.14 -35.66
C GLU A 60 -24.42 7.05 -35.60
N TRP A 61 -23.32 7.23 -36.35
CA TRP A 61 -22.23 6.27 -36.34
C TRP A 61 -21.48 6.26 -35.01
N THR A 62 -21.24 7.42 -34.42
CA THR A 62 -20.60 7.56 -33.10
C THR A 62 -21.47 7.01 -31.97
N THR A 63 -22.78 7.29 -31.98
CA THR A 63 -23.75 6.74 -31.01
C THR A 63 -23.86 5.22 -31.13
N LYS A 64 -24.02 4.68 -32.35
CA LYS A 64 -24.08 3.23 -32.60
C LYS A 64 -22.79 2.51 -32.19
N THR A 65 -21.63 3.14 -32.43
CA THR A 65 -20.33 2.60 -32.00
C THR A 65 -20.20 2.62 -30.48
N ARG A 66 -20.61 3.71 -29.82
CA ARG A 66 -20.63 3.84 -28.35
C ARG A 66 -21.54 2.81 -27.71
N GLU A 67 -22.73 2.57 -28.26
CA GLU A 67 -23.66 1.54 -27.77
C GLU A 67 -23.10 0.13 -27.94
N ARG A 68 -22.47 -0.18 -29.09
CA ARG A 68 -21.79 -1.47 -29.30
C ARG A 68 -20.67 -1.70 -28.30
N ILE A 69 -19.83 -0.70 -28.04
CA ILE A 69 -18.76 -0.76 -27.05
C ILE A 69 -19.35 -0.95 -25.63
N LYS A 70 -20.42 -0.22 -25.29
CA LYS A 70 -21.11 -0.36 -24.00
C LYS A 70 -21.74 -1.75 -23.82
N ALA A 71 -22.31 -2.32 -24.88
CA ALA A 71 -22.86 -3.67 -24.87
C ALA A 71 -21.75 -4.74 -24.76
N GLN A 72 -20.64 -4.57 -25.47
CA GLN A 72 -19.48 -5.48 -25.38
C GLN A 72 -18.84 -5.43 -23.99
N THR A 73 -18.61 -4.24 -23.44
CA THR A 73 -18.06 -4.07 -22.08
C THR A 73 -18.98 -4.70 -21.03
N LYS A 74 -20.30 -4.48 -21.10
CA LYS A 74 -21.27 -5.13 -20.22
C LYS A 74 -21.22 -6.66 -20.32
N ARG A 75 -21.17 -7.22 -21.53
CA ARG A 75 -21.02 -8.67 -21.74
C ARG A 75 -19.73 -9.22 -21.14
N LEU A 76 -18.63 -8.48 -21.27
CA LEU A 76 -17.32 -8.87 -20.75
C LEU A 76 -17.27 -8.80 -19.22
N GLU A 77 -17.95 -7.81 -18.63
CA GLU A 77 -18.19 -7.70 -17.19
C GLU A 77 -19.01 -8.89 -16.66
N ASP A 78 -20.08 -9.24 -17.35
CA ASP A 78 -20.95 -10.38 -17.01
C ASP A 78 -20.23 -11.73 -17.15
N GLN A 79 -19.40 -11.90 -18.19
CA GLN A 79 -18.57 -13.10 -18.34
C GLN A 79 -17.54 -13.20 -17.23
N LYS A 80 -16.87 -12.10 -16.89
CA LYS A 80 -15.90 -12.03 -15.80
C LYS A 80 -16.55 -12.32 -14.44
N SER A 81 -17.75 -11.79 -14.18
CA SER A 81 -18.47 -12.05 -12.92
C SER A 81 -18.89 -13.52 -12.80
N ARG A 82 -19.38 -14.13 -13.89
CA ARG A 82 -19.68 -15.57 -13.95
C ARG A 82 -18.43 -16.42 -13.73
N LEU A 83 -17.33 -16.13 -14.43
CA LEU A 83 -16.06 -16.84 -14.25
C LEU A 83 -15.56 -16.72 -12.81
N GLN A 84 -15.64 -15.52 -12.24
CA GLN A 84 -15.26 -15.25 -10.86
C GLN A 84 -16.11 -16.06 -9.88
N GLY A 85 -17.43 -16.17 -10.13
CA GLY A 85 -18.34 -16.99 -9.32
C GLY A 85 -18.05 -18.50 -9.43
N LEU A 86 -17.74 -18.99 -10.62
CA LEU A 86 -17.32 -20.38 -10.82
C LEU A 86 -16.00 -20.69 -10.10
N LEU A 87 -15.03 -19.77 -10.18
CA LEU A 87 -13.75 -19.87 -9.46
C LEU A 87 -13.94 -19.83 -7.94
N VAL A 88 -14.87 -19.01 -7.40
CA VAL A 88 -15.23 -19.05 -5.97
C VAL A 88 -15.76 -20.44 -5.61
N ARG A 89 -16.71 -20.98 -6.38
CA ARG A 89 -17.32 -22.29 -6.08
C ARG A 89 -16.31 -23.43 -6.17
N GLN A 90 -15.41 -23.40 -7.15
CA GLN A 90 -14.34 -24.40 -7.24
C GLN A 90 -13.35 -24.26 -6.08
N TYR A 91 -12.98 -23.03 -5.72
CA TYR A 91 -12.15 -22.76 -4.55
C TYR A 91 -12.81 -23.29 -3.26
N ASP A 92 -14.08 -22.97 -3.00
CA ASP A 92 -14.80 -23.44 -1.81
C ASP A 92 -14.86 -24.97 -1.75
N LYS A 93 -14.96 -25.64 -2.91
CA LYS A 93 -14.88 -27.11 -2.99
C LYS A 93 -13.48 -27.62 -2.65
N ILE A 94 -12.42 -26.96 -3.11
CA ILE A 94 -11.02 -27.33 -2.81
C ILE A 94 -10.69 -27.04 -1.35
N ASP A 95 -11.06 -25.87 -0.84
CA ASP A 95 -10.88 -25.48 0.56
C ASP A 95 -11.63 -26.44 1.49
N LYS A 96 -12.88 -26.81 1.17
CA LYS A 96 -13.62 -27.84 1.89
C LYS A 96 -12.93 -29.20 1.85
N ARG A 97 -12.32 -29.61 0.73
CA ARG A 97 -11.56 -30.88 0.63
C ARG A 97 -10.26 -30.83 1.41
N MET A 98 -9.49 -29.76 1.28
CA MET A 98 -8.20 -29.57 1.95
C MET A 98 -8.36 -29.45 3.46
N ASN A 99 -9.47 -28.84 3.93
CA ASN A 99 -9.84 -28.80 5.34
C ASN A 99 -10.58 -30.08 5.81
N ARG A 100 -10.98 -30.99 4.90
CA ARG A 100 -11.57 -32.30 5.24
C ARG A 100 -10.51 -33.32 5.63
N ASP A 101 -9.33 -33.25 5.02
CA ASP A 101 -8.20 -34.11 5.36
C ASP A 101 -7.60 -33.67 6.69
N ALA A 102 -8.27 -34.06 7.77
CA ALA A 102 -7.86 -33.77 9.15
C ALA A 102 -6.41 -34.17 9.42
N LYS A 103 -5.89 -35.21 8.72
CA LYS A 103 -4.48 -35.62 8.80
C LYS A 103 -3.52 -34.54 8.27
N THR A 104 -3.81 -33.96 7.10
CA THR A 104 -2.98 -32.91 6.47
C THR A 104 -3.03 -31.61 7.27
N VAL A 105 -4.21 -31.22 7.76
CA VAL A 105 -4.37 -30.04 8.62
C VAL A 105 -3.59 -30.23 9.93
N ARG A 106 -3.73 -31.37 10.60
CA ARG A 106 -2.99 -31.67 11.83
C ARG A 106 -1.48 -31.71 11.61
N LEU A 107 -1.01 -32.24 10.48
CA LEU A 107 0.41 -32.24 10.15
C LEU A 107 0.95 -30.81 9.95
N ARG A 108 0.24 -29.97 9.18
CA ARG A 108 0.61 -28.55 9.00
C ARG A 108 0.66 -27.81 10.32
N ASP A 109 -0.36 -27.99 11.16
CA ASP A 109 -0.45 -27.31 12.46
C ASP A 109 0.63 -27.81 13.43
N LYS A 110 1.07 -29.08 13.31
CA LYS A 110 2.21 -29.64 14.05
C LYS A 110 3.54 -29.08 13.56
N ILE A 111 3.76 -28.98 12.25
CA ILE A 111 4.97 -28.38 11.66
C ILE A 111 5.06 -26.91 12.06
N SER A 112 3.97 -26.15 11.89
CA SER A 112 3.90 -24.75 12.32
C SER A 112 4.24 -24.60 13.79
N PHE A 113 3.78 -25.53 14.63
CA PHE A 113 4.08 -25.52 16.05
C PHE A 113 5.56 -25.74 16.35
N VAL A 114 6.14 -26.81 15.80
CA VAL A 114 7.55 -27.16 16.04
C VAL A 114 8.47 -26.05 15.51
N VAL A 115 8.23 -25.56 14.29
CA VAL A 115 9.01 -24.48 13.69
C VAL A 115 8.83 -23.19 14.47
N GLY A 116 7.60 -22.86 14.88
CA GLY A 116 7.32 -21.65 15.64
C GLY A 116 7.98 -21.64 17.02
N VAL A 117 7.83 -22.71 17.80
CA VAL A 117 8.48 -22.86 19.11
C VAL A 117 10.00 -22.91 18.95
N GLY A 118 10.50 -23.69 18.00
CA GLY A 118 11.92 -23.76 17.69
C GLY A 118 12.49 -22.39 17.35
N ASN A 119 11.81 -21.60 16.51
CA ASN A 119 12.24 -20.25 16.17
C ASN A 119 12.26 -19.31 17.39
N SER A 120 11.27 -19.39 18.28
CA SER A 120 11.23 -18.60 19.52
C SER A 120 12.40 -18.91 20.47
N CYS A 121 12.98 -20.11 20.41
CA CYS A 121 14.16 -20.47 21.19
C CYS A 121 15.47 -20.16 20.44
N VAL A 122 15.53 -20.48 19.13
CA VAL A 122 16.74 -20.33 18.31
C VAL A 122 17.06 -18.87 18.04
N ALA A 123 16.07 -18.01 17.76
CA ALA A 123 16.35 -16.62 17.41
C ALA A 123 17.02 -15.84 18.57
N PRO A 124 16.55 -15.90 19.83
CA PRO A 124 17.25 -15.28 20.95
C PRO A 124 18.63 -15.89 21.22
N ALA A 125 18.76 -17.23 21.15
CA ALA A 125 20.05 -17.90 21.36
C ALA A 125 21.09 -17.46 20.30
N LEU A 126 20.66 -17.35 19.04
CA LEU A 126 21.50 -16.86 17.96
C LEU A 126 21.82 -15.37 18.13
N ALA A 127 20.88 -14.56 18.61
CA ALA A 127 21.10 -13.12 18.85
C ALA A 127 22.14 -12.86 19.94
N ILE A 128 22.15 -13.67 21.00
CA ILE A 128 23.13 -13.56 22.08
C ILE A 128 24.50 -14.07 21.63
N ARG A 129 24.57 -15.24 20.99
CA ARG A 129 25.85 -15.90 20.69
C ARG A 129 26.49 -15.42 19.38
N TYR A 130 25.69 -15.18 18.34
CA TYR A 130 26.14 -14.83 17.00
C TYR A 130 25.24 -13.73 16.37
N PRO A 131 25.21 -12.52 16.96
CA PRO A 131 24.38 -11.41 16.46
C PRO A 131 24.65 -11.05 14.99
N ASN A 132 25.87 -11.29 14.48
CA ASN A 132 26.23 -11.13 13.08
C ASN A 132 25.48 -12.06 12.11
N ARG A 133 24.92 -13.19 12.59
CA ARG A 133 24.16 -14.15 11.78
C ARG A 133 22.67 -13.84 11.72
N ILE A 134 22.16 -13.00 12.62
CA ILE A 134 20.74 -12.62 12.70
C ILE A 134 20.22 -12.00 11.39
N PRO A 135 20.93 -11.09 10.70
CA PRO A 135 20.48 -10.55 9.41
C PRO A 135 20.21 -11.63 8.36
N THR A 136 21.11 -12.61 8.22
CA THR A 136 20.94 -13.72 7.27
C THR A 136 19.81 -14.64 7.67
N TYR A 137 19.72 -14.99 8.96
CA TYR A 137 18.67 -15.84 9.51
C TYR A 137 17.28 -15.22 9.26
N TYR A 138 17.10 -13.95 9.60
CA TYR A 138 15.90 -13.18 9.33
C TYR A 138 15.56 -13.14 7.83
N SER A 139 16.54 -12.88 6.98
CA SER A 139 16.33 -12.73 5.53
C SER A 139 15.79 -14.00 4.88
N ILE A 140 16.37 -15.15 5.23
CA ILE A 140 15.93 -16.46 4.72
C ILE A 140 14.50 -16.74 5.19
N GLN A 141 14.23 -16.56 6.48
CA GLN A 141 12.89 -16.78 7.04
C GLN A 141 11.85 -15.84 6.44
N LEU A 142 12.18 -14.57 6.27
CA LEU A 142 11.29 -13.58 5.67
C LEU A 142 10.89 -13.99 4.26
N ILE A 143 11.83 -14.38 3.40
CA ILE A 143 11.55 -14.80 2.03
C ILE A 143 10.60 -16.01 2.03
N ILE A 144 10.92 -17.05 2.81
CA ILE A 144 10.09 -18.27 2.89
C ILE A 144 8.68 -17.94 3.40
N LEU A 145 8.57 -17.22 4.51
CA LEU A 145 7.29 -16.91 5.14
C LEU A 145 6.44 -15.97 4.28
N LEU A 146 7.04 -14.98 3.61
CA LEU A 146 6.30 -14.07 2.72
C LEU A 146 5.82 -14.76 1.44
N ILE A 147 6.59 -15.68 0.86
CA ILE A 147 6.14 -16.49 -0.29
C ILE A 147 4.94 -17.34 0.13
N LEU A 148 5.05 -18.08 1.25
CA LEU A 148 3.96 -18.89 1.78
C LEU A 148 2.72 -18.03 2.07
N ARG A 149 2.91 -16.86 2.69
CA ARG A 149 1.82 -15.93 3.00
C ARG A 149 1.17 -15.39 1.75
N TYR A 150 1.93 -15.06 0.70
CA TYR A 150 1.39 -14.63 -0.58
C TYR A 150 0.51 -15.71 -1.21
N VAL A 151 0.95 -16.96 -1.24
CA VAL A 151 0.16 -18.08 -1.77
C VAL A 151 -1.16 -18.25 -0.99
N ILE A 152 -1.09 -18.24 0.35
CA ILE A 152 -2.28 -18.36 1.22
C ILE A 152 -3.22 -17.15 1.05
N TYR A 153 -2.68 -15.94 0.92
CA TYR A 153 -3.50 -14.74 0.81
C TYR A 153 -4.11 -14.61 -0.57
N ARG A 154 -3.42 -15.10 -1.60
CA ARG A 154 -3.98 -15.18 -2.95
C ARG A 154 -5.14 -16.16 -2.98
N SER A 155 -5.02 -17.31 -2.33
CA SER A 155 -6.08 -18.31 -2.24
C SER A 155 -7.31 -17.77 -1.51
N LYS A 156 -7.11 -17.02 -0.42
CA LYS A 156 -8.18 -16.37 0.36
C LYS A 156 -8.68 -15.01 -0.19
N ARG A 157 -8.15 -14.54 -1.32
CA ARG A 157 -8.41 -13.19 -1.89
C ARG A 157 -8.02 -12.01 -0.97
N TRP A 158 -7.12 -12.24 -0.03
CA TRP A 158 -6.56 -11.25 0.92
C TRP A 158 -5.20 -10.68 0.49
N HIS A 159 -4.76 -10.94 -0.74
CA HIS A 159 -3.44 -10.53 -1.25
C HIS A 159 -3.16 -9.01 -1.20
N TYR A 160 -4.17 -8.16 -0.98
CA TYR A 160 -3.94 -6.72 -0.80
C TYR A 160 -3.39 -6.34 0.57
N PHE A 161 -3.54 -7.20 1.60
CA PHE A 161 -2.90 -6.98 2.89
C PHE A 161 -1.36 -6.97 2.81
N ILE A 162 -0.77 -7.55 1.76
CA ILE A 162 0.69 -7.56 1.58
C ILE A 162 1.24 -6.16 1.26
N PHE A 163 0.39 -5.20 0.89
CA PHE A 163 0.79 -3.81 0.70
C PHE A 163 0.77 -2.99 1.99
N ASP A 164 0.42 -3.59 3.13
CA ASP A 164 0.43 -2.90 4.40
C ASP A 164 1.86 -2.52 4.83
N MET A 165 1.94 -1.49 5.68
CA MET A 165 3.19 -0.85 6.09
C MET A 165 4.24 -1.82 6.67
N CYS A 166 3.83 -2.85 7.41
CA CYS A 166 4.77 -3.80 7.98
C CYS A 166 5.56 -4.55 6.89
N TYR A 167 4.93 -4.93 5.77
CA TYR A 167 5.64 -5.56 4.64
C TYR A 167 6.59 -4.59 3.97
N PHE A 168 6.17 -3.34 3.79
CA PHE A 168 7.04 -2.27 3.26
C PHE A 168 8.28 -2.08 4.12
N VAL A 169 8.13 -1.99 5.44
CA VAL A 169 9.25 -1.80 6.38
C VAL A 169 10.18 -3.02 6.42
N ASN A 170 9.65 -4.24 6.30
CA ASN A 170 10.48 -5.44 6.13
C ASN A 170 11.27 -5.38 4.81
N GLY A 171 10.66 -4.94 3.72
CA GLY A 171 11.34 -4.71 2.44
C GLY A 171 12.43 -3.63 2.54
N MET A 172 12.15 -2.54 3.25
CA MET A 172 13.12 -1.47 3.52
C MET A 172 14.30 -1.98 4.38
N THR A 173 14.02 -2.84 5.36
CA THR A 173 15.04 -3.51 6.16
C THR A 173 15.91 -4.40 5.28
N MET A 174 15.33 -5.20 4.38
CA MET A 174 16.09 -6.00 3.41
C MET A 174 16.95 -5.15 2.48
N LEU A 175 16.43 -4.01 2.01
CA LEU A 175 17.17 -3.06 1.18
C LEU A 175 18.40 -2.52 1.93
N PHE A 176 18.27 -2.21 3.22
CA PHE A 176 19.39 -1.80 4.05
C PHE A 176 20.44 -2.91 4.19
N LEU A 177 20.02 -4.13 4.52
CA LEU A 177 20.94 -5.23 4.82
C LEU A 177 21.79 -5.64 3.60
N TRP A 178 21.20 -5.66 2.41
CA TRP A 178 21.77 -6.33 1.24
C TRP A 178 22.10 -5.41 0.08
N VAL A 179 21.42 -4.27 -0.06
CA VAL A 179 21.59 -3.40 -1.24
C VAL A 179 22.34 -2.13 -0.89
N LYS A 180 21.95 -1.43 0.19
CA LYS A 180 22.51 -0.12 0.54
C LYS A 180 22.85 0.02 2.04
N PRO A 181 23.80 -0.79 2.56
CA PRO A 181 24.17 -0.78 3.98
C PRO A 181 24.97 0.47 4.42
N SER A 182 25.45 1.26 3.47
CA SER A 182 26.13 2.54 3.71
C SER A 182 25.18 3.73 3.88
N SER A 183 23.88 3.56 3.62
CA SER A 183 22.94 4.68 3.60
C SER A 183 22.45 5.04 5.00
N SER A 184 23.01 6.10 5.58
CA SER A 184 22.61 6.67 6.88
C SER A 184 21.10 6.98 6.96
N LEU A 185 20.51 7.54 5.88
CA LEU A 185 19.06 7.76 5.78
C LEU A 185 18.26 6.47 5.96
N LEU A 186 18.70 5.40 5.29
CA LEU A 186 17.97 4.14 5.26
C LEU A 186 18.11 3.40 6.59
N LEU A 187 19.26 3.53 7.24
CA LEU A 187 19.47 3.06 8.60
C LEU A 187 18.51 3.73 9.59
N ILE A 188 18.48 5.07 9.63
CA ILE A 188 17.64 5.81 10.58
C ILE A 188 16.16 5.52 10.32
N ALA A 189 15.73 5.60 9.05
CA ALA A 189 14.37 5.26 8.66
C ALA A 189 14.00 3.82 9.04
N SER A 190 14.85 2.84 8.74
CA SER A 190 14.57 1.44 9.09
C SER A 190 14.50 1.25 10.60
N PHE A 191 15.48 1.75 11.35
CA PHE A 191 15.48 1.64 12.80
C PHE A 191 14.21 2.24 13.44
N CYS A 192 13.82 3.45 13.03
CA CYS A 192 12.65 4.13 13.57
C CYS A 192 11.36 3.40 13.19
N MET A 193 11.22 3.00 11.93
CA MET A 193 10.01 2.32 11.46
C MET A 193 9.85 0.92 12.05
N THR A 194 10.95 0.17 12.24
CA THR A 194 10.90 -1.15 12.84
C THR A 194 10.58 -1.06 14.33
N ASN A 195 11.33 -0.26 15.10
CA ASN A 195 11.17 -0.17 16.56
C ASN A 195 9.99 0.71 16.99
N GLY A 196 9.47 1.54 16.10
CA GLY A 196 8.27 2.32 16.33
C GLY A 196 7.02 1.60 15.81
N PRO A 197 6.40 2.07 14.73
CA PRO A 197 5.06 1.65 14.35
C PRO A 197 4.93 0.15 14.04
N VAL A 198 6.00 -0.53 13.58
CA VAL A 198 5.97 -1.97 13.33
C VAL A 198 6.04 -2.78 14.63
N ALA A 199 6.93 -2.47 15.57
CA ALA A 199 6.94 -3.18 16.85
C ALA A 199 5.63 -2.91 17.61
N TRP A 200 5.24 -1.64 17.76
CA TRP A 200 4.03 -1.23 18.48
C TRP A 200 2.73 -1.83 17.92
N ALA A 201 2.73 -2.21 16.64
CA ALA A 201 1.61 -2.90 16.01
C ALA A 201 1.27 -4.24 16.69
N ILE A 202 2.21 -4.86 17.41
CA ILE A 202 1.93 -6.05 18.23
C ILE A 202 0.88 -5.76 19.31
N ILE A 203 0.95 -4.60 19.96
CA ILE A 203 -0.01 -4.16 20.96
C ILE A 203 -1.30 -3.72 20.25
N THR A 204 -1.17 -2.81 19.27
CA THR A 204 -2.33 -2.14 18.64
C THR A 204 -3.23 -3.11 17.90
N TRP A 205 -2.66 -4.04 17.14
CA TRP A 205 -3.41 -5.06 16.37
C TRP A 205 -3.57 -6.37 17.13
N ARG A 206 -3.11 -6.42 18.39
CA ARG A 206 -3.13 -7.62 19.24
C ARG A 206 -2.57 -8.83 18.49
N ASN A 207 -1.37 -8.67 17.92
CA ASN A 207 -0.71 -9.79 17.24
C ASN A 207 -0.44 -10.89 18.26
N SER A 208 -1.09 -12.04 18.07
CA SER A 208 -1.03 -13.19 18.97
C SER A 208 -0.02 -14.22 18.47
N LEU A 209 0.92 -14.63 19.32
CA LEU A 209 1.81 -15.75 19.02
C LEU A 209 1.08 -17.07 19.24
N VAL A 210 0.51 -17.62 18.17
CA VAL A 210 -0.26 -18.88 18.17
C VAL A 210 0.47 -19.89 17.30
N PHE A 211 1.22 -20.79 17.94
CA PHE A 211 2.17 -21.68 17.27
C PHE A 211 1.53 -22.62 16.23
N HIS A 212 0.27 -23.01 16.39
CA HIS A 212 -0.45 -23.85 15.41
C HIS A 212 -0.94 -23.08 14.18
N SER A 213 -0.82 -21.75 14.15
CA SER A 213 -1.28 -20.93 13.03
C SER A 213 -0.11 -20.23 12.35
N LEU A 214 0.28 -20.73 11.18
CA LEU A 214 1.34 -20.14 10.36
C LEU A 214 1.09 -18.65 10.08
N ASP A 215 -0.17 -18.25 9.85
CA ASP A 215 -0.54 -16.86 9.58
C ASP A 215 -0.29 -15.95 10.80
N LYS A 216 -0.63 -16.43 12.01
CA LYS A 216 -0.40 -15.69 13.26
C LYS A 216 1.10 -15.64 13.60
N VAL A 217 1.82 -16.75 13.45
CA VAL A 217 3.28 -16.79 13.63
C VAL A 217 3.97 -15.85 12.64
N THR A 218 3.58 -15.86 11.36
CA THR A 218 4.16 -14.96 10.35
C THR A 218 3.83 -13.51 10.67
N SER A 219 2.64 -13.23 11.21
CA SER A 219 2.28 -11.89 11.67
C SER A 219 3.17 -11.43 12.81
N VAL A 220 3.42 -12.23 13.83
CA VAL A 220 4.36 -11.84 14.89
C VAL A 220 5.78 -11.67 14.35
N PHE A 221 6.25 -12.59 13.49
CA PHE A 221 7.57 -12.55 12.87
C PHE A 221 7.85 -11.21 12.16
N ILE A 222 6.98 -10.77 11.26
CA ILE A 222 7.19 -9.51 10.51
C ILE A 222 7.15 -8.25 11.40
N HIS A 223 6.68 -8.35 12.65
CA HIS A 223 6.63 -7.23 13.59
C HIS A 223 7.73 -7.28 14.66
N ILE A 224 8.23 -8.45 15.05
CA ILE A 224 9.27 -8.58 16.10
C ILE A 224 10.68 -8.82 15.55
N SER A 225 10.81 -9.55 14.45
CA SER A 225 12.11 -9.91 13.89
C SER A 225 12.87 -8.74 13.26
N PRO A 226 12.25 -7.81 12.50
CA PRO A 226 13.00 -6.66 12.00
C PRO A 226 13.56 -5.73 13.12
N PRO A 227 12.81 -5.41 14.19
CA PRO A 227 13.36 -4.78 15.39
C PRO A 227 14.56 -5.52 15.98
N LEU A 228 14.44 -6.85 16.12
CA LEU A 228 15.53 -7.69 16.64
C LEU A 228 16.79 -7.61 15.77
N VAL A 229 16.65 -7.58 14.43
CA VAL A 229 17.79 -7.39 13.52
C VAL A 229 18.46 -6.04 13.76
N MET A 230 17.68 -4.96 13.83
CA MET A 230 18.21 -3.61 14.08
C MET A 230 18.89 -3.51 15.45
N TYR A 231 18.31 -4.14 16.47
CA TYR A 231 18.91 -4.29 17.80
C TYR A 231 20.26 -5.02 17.75
N CYS A 232 20.32 -6.19 17.10
CA CYS A 232 21.54 -6.98 17.00
C CYS A 232 22.65 -6.25 16.24
N LEU A 233 22.31 -5.46 15.22
CA LEU A 233 23.28 -4.66 14.49
C LEU A 233 23.78 -3.47 15.30
N LYS A 234 22.87 -2.69 15.90
CA LYS A 234 23.24 -1.50 16.70
C LYS A 234 24.11 -1.90 17.90
N TRP A 235 23.66 -2.89 18.66
CA TRP A 235 24.24 -3.30 19.93
C TRP A 235 25.17 -4.51 19.82
N MET A 236 25.65 -4.83 18.62
CA MET A 236 26.56 -5.97 18.42
C MET A 236 27.79 -5.91 19.34
N PRO A 237 28.49 -4.77 19.49
CA PRO A 237 29.64 -4.69 20.39
C PRO A 237 29.27 -4.96 21.86
N GLU A 238 28.12 -4.47 22.31
CA GLU A 238 27.61 -4.67 23.67
C GLU A 238 27.16 -6.12 23.91
N LEU A 239 26.57 -6.77 22.90
CA LEU A 239 26.11 -8.16 22.98
C LEU A 239 27.25 -9.18 23.06
N VAL A 240 28.37 -8.89 22.40
CA VAL A 240 29.54 -9.80 22.30
C VAL A 240 30.64 -9.42 23.30
N LYS A 241 30.40 -8.41 24.14
CA LYS A 241 31.36 -7.94 25.14
C LYS A 241 31.77 -9.11 26.05
N ASP A 242 33.04 -9.48 25.99
CA ASP A 242 33.63 -10.49 26.86
C ASP A 242 34.18 -9.83 28.14
N LEU A 243 34.08 -10.52 29.27
CA LEU A 243 34.59 -10.02 30.56
C LEU A 243 36.12 -10.14 30.64
N TYR A 244 36.71 -11.09 29.92
CA TYR A 244 38.11 -11.48 30.02
C TYR A 244 38.96 -11.03 28.82
N CYS A 245 38.33 -10.60 27.72
CA CYS A 245 39.02 -10.15 26.52
C CYS A 245 38.35 -8.90 25.94
N ASP A 246 39.13 -7.84 25.69
CA ASP A 246 38.63 -6.68 24.97
C ASP A 246 38.52 -6.98 23.46
N ASN A 247 37.36 -7.49 23.08
CA ASN A 247 37.00 -7.79 21.69
C ASN A 247 36.15 -6.69 21.04
N GLN A 248 35.86 -5.59 21.76
CA GLN A 248 34.85 -4.63 21.35
C GLN A 248 35.26 -3.86 20.09
N SER A 249 36.53 -3.53 19.97
CA SER A 249 37.12 -2.86 18.80
C SER A 249 36.99 -3.72 17.54
N ILE A 250 37.31 -5.02 17.64
CA ILE A 250 37.24 -6.00 16.54
C ILE A 250 35.79 -6.17 16.06
N VAL A 251 34.85 -6.31 17.00
CA VAL A 251 33.41 -6.48 16.68
C VAL A 251 32.85 -5.21 16.03
N THR A 252 33.22 -4.03 16.55
CA THR A 252 32.82 -2.74 15.99
C THR A 252 33.37 -2.56 14.58
N GLN A 253 34.65 -2.88 14.36
CA GLN A 253 35.27 -2.82 13.03
C GLN A 253 34.58 -3.77 12.03
N TYR A 254 34.26 -4.99 12.45
CA TYR A 254 33.50 -5.93 11.63
C TYR A 254 32.12 -5.37 11.26
N ARG A 255 31.39 -4.82 12.24
CA ARG A 255 30.09 -4.16 12.00
C ARG A 255 30.22 -3.07 10.96
N ASP A 256 31.13 -2.13 11.20
CA ASP A 256 31.23 -0.89 10.43
C ASP A 256 31.78 -1.15 9.03
N THR A 257 32.57 -2.20 8.85
CA THR A 257 32.99 -2.65 7.51
C THR A 257 31.79 -3.21 6.72
N ARG A 258 30.93 -4.00 7.38
CA ARG A 258 29.78 -4.65 6.72
C ARG A 258 28.57 -3.72 6.57
N TYR A 259 28.39 -2.80 7.52
CA TYR A 259 27.30 -1.84 7.64
C TYR A 259 27.84 -0.43 7.97
N PRO A 260 28.44 0.26 6.99
CA PRO A 260 29.13 1.54 7.22
C PRO A 260 28.27 2.66 7.80
N ALA A 261 26.95 2.63 7.57
CA ALA A 261 26.04 3.63 8.13
C ALA A 261 26.10 3.74 9.67
N PHE A 262 26.43 2.66 10.38
CA PHE A 262 26.56 2.70 11.85
C PHE A 262 27.80 3.45 12.34
N LYS A 263 28.83 3.58 11.49
CA LYS A 263 30.01 4.41 11.78
C LYS A 263 29.67 5.90 11.66
N GLU A 264 28.85 6.25 10.67
CA GLU A 264 28.42 7.64 10.42
C GLU A 264 27.36 8.09 11.42
N VAL A 265 26.45 7.20 11.81
CA VAL A 265 25.33 7.49 12.73
C VAL A 265 25.63 6.91 14.10
N SER A 266 26.46 7.61 14.89
CA SER A 266 26.77 7.21 16.26
C SER A 266 25.60 7.45 17.22
N SER A 267 24.88 8.56 16.99
CA SER A 267 23.68 8.99 17.70
C SER A 267 22.66 9.57 16.73
N ILE A 268 21.39 9.62 17.16
CA ILE A 268 20.31 10.26 16.42
C ILE A 268 19.67 11.34 17.30
N ASP A 269 19.13 12.38 16.68
CA ASP A 269 18.34 13.42 17.35
C ASP A 269 16.83 13.26 17.08
N MET A 270 16.01 14.00 17.81
CA MET A 270 14.55 13.96 17.66
C MET A 270 14.10 14.39 16.27
N THR A 271 14.76 15.38 15.67
CA THR A 271 14.42 15.92 14.36
C THR A 271 14.61 14.85 13.28
N GLN A 272 15.72 14.13 13.32
CA GLN A 272 16.02 13.00 12.44
C GLN A 272 14.98 11.88 12.62
N VAL A 273 14.67 11.50 13.87
CA VAL A 273 13.62 10.50 14.14
C VAL A 273 12.30 10.90 13.48
N MET A 274 11.87 12.14 13.67
CA MET A 274 10.60 12.64 13.13
C MET A 274 10.61 12.74 11.61
N ILE A 275 11.64 13.32 11.01
CA ILE A 275 11.74 13.51 9.56
C ILE A 275 11.84 12.14 8.86
N TYR A 276 12.75 11.26 9.28
CA TYR A 276 12.98 10.01 8.55
C TYR A 276 11.86 8.99 8.73
N SER A 277 11.26 8.89 9.93
CA SER A 277 10.07 8.03 10.13
C SER A 277 8.87 8.57 9.34
N THR A 278 8.65 9.88 9.33
CA THR A 278 7.53 10.49 8.62
C THR A 278 7.72 10.44 7.11
N ALA A 279 8.95 10.62 6.62
CA ALA A 279 9.27 10.48 5.19
C ALA A 279 9.08 9.03 4.70
N ALA A 280 9.54 8.03 5.48
CA ALA A 280 9.32 6.63 5.14
C ALA A 280 7.84 6.26 5.16
N TYR A 281 7.09 6.73 6.17
CA TYR A 281 5.64 6.59 6.23
C TYR A 281 4.95 7.27 5.04
N ALA A 282 5.29 8.52 4.71
CA ALA A 282 4.70 9.27 3.62
C ALA A 282 4.96 8.61 2.26
N LEU A 283 6.17 8.08 2.05
CA LEU A 283 6.50 7.29 0.87
C LEU A 283 5.60 6.06 0.76
N TRP A 284 5.49 5.27 1.83
CA TRP A 284 4.59 4.11 1.85
C TRP A 284 3.13 4.51 1.63
N GLN A 285 2.64 5.52 2.33
CA GLN A 285 1.26 5.99 2.28
C GLN A 285 0.91 6.48 0.86
N THR A 286 1.83 7.17 0.19
CA THR A 286 1.67 7.62 -1.20
C THR A 286 1.58 6.43 -2.14
N LEU A 287 2.51 5.46 -2.03
CA LEU A 287 2.48 4.24 -2.84
C LEU A 287 1.18 3.46 -2.60
N TYR A 288 0.77 3.29 -1.35
CA TYR A 288 -0.46 2.61 -0.97
C TYR A 288 -1.69 3.29 -1.57
N TYR A 289 -1.78 4.62 -1.44
CA TYR A 289 -2.88 5.41 -1.99
C TYR A 289 -2.98 5.27 -3.52
N LEU A 290 -1.86 5.43 -4.23
CA LEU A 290 -1.83 5.32 -5.69
C LEU A 290 -2.21 3.91 -6.18
N PHE A 291 -1.60 2.87 -5.60
CA PHE A 291 -1.80 1.50 -6.08
C PHE A 291 -3.15 0.91 -5.67
N ILE A 292 -3.59 1.13 -4.42
CA ILE A 292 -4.78 0.49 -3.87
C ILE A 292 -5.99 1.41 -4.00
N MET A 293 -5.89 2.66 -3.54
CA MET A 293 -7.05 3.55 -3.44
C MET A 293 -7.42 4.19 -4.77
N VAL A 294 -6.46 4.51 -5.64
CA VAL A 294 -6.73 5.05 -6.98
C VAL A 294 -6.86 3.91 -8.00
N GLY A 295 -5.84 3.05 -8.12
CA GLY A 295 -5.81 2.04 -9.19
C GLY A 295 -6.76 0.84 -9.00
N ARG A 296 -7.26 0.59 -7.79
CA ARG A 296 -8.03 -0.63 -7.45
C ARG A 296 -9.30 -0.36 -6.63
N ARG A 297 -9.77 0.89 -6.61
CA ARG A 297 -10.91 1.37 -5.83
C ARG A 297 -12.14 0.47 -5.90
N ASP A 298 -12.60 0.18 -7.13
CA ASP A 298 -13.81 -0.62 -7.37
C ASP A 298 -13.76 -2.02 -6.75
N LYS A 299 -12.55 -2.59 -6.61
CA LYS A 299 -12.36 -3.94 -6.05
C LYS A 299 -12.29 -3.95 -4.52
N VAL A 300 -11.96 -2.82 -3.91
CA VAL A 300 -11.92 -2.64 -2.45
C VAL A 300 -13.29 -2.20 -1.95
N GLU A 301 -13.94 -1.24 -2.63
CA GLU A 301 -15.29 -0.75 -2.25
C GLU A 301 -16.38 -1.81 -2.48
N SER A 302 -16.24 -2.69 -3.48
CA SER A 302 -17.15 -3.84 -3.66
C SER A 302 -17.02 -4.92 -2.58
N GLY A 303 -16.11 -4.79 -1.62
CA GLY A 303 -15.87 -5.78 -0.55
C GLY A 303 -15.23 -7.08 -1.03
N ILE A 304 -14.91 -7.21 -2.33
CA ILE A 304 -14.33 -8.42 -2.92
C ILE A 304 -12.88 -8.64 -2.43
N ARG A 305 -12.18 -7.57 -2.04
CA ARG A 305 -10.80 -7.62 -1.56
C ARG A 305 -10.67 -6.88 -0.24
N LEU A 306 -10.27 -7.62 0.79
CA LEU A 306 -10.00 -7.05 2.10
C LEU A 306 -8.63 -6.37 2.13
N THR A 307 -8.62 -5.18 2.71
CA THR A 307 -7.43 -4.38 3.08
C THR A 307 -7.50 -4.11 4.58
N SER A 308 -6.39 -3.69 5.21
CA SER A 308 -6.43 -3.26 6.61
C SER A 308 -7.47 -2.15 6.87
N TYR A 309 -7.67 -1.24 5.91
CA TYR A 309 -8.74 -0.24 5.93
C TYR A 309 -10.14 -0.88 5.96
N SER A 310 -10.46 -1.76 5.01
CA SER A 310 -11.77 -2.42 4.96
C SER A 310 -11.99 -3.37 6.12
N TRP A 311 -10.95 -4.04 6.60
CA TRP A 311 -11.05 -5.02 7.69
C TRP A 311 -11.30 -4.32 9.03
N LEU A 312 -10.60 -3.22 9.32
CA LEU A 312 -10.77 -2.52 10.59
C LEU A 312 -12.07 -1.71 10.64
N LEU A 313 -12.44 -1.05 9.54
CA LEU A 313 -13.51 -0.07 9.58
C LEU A 313 -14.86 -0.59 9.10
N ASN A 314 -14.90 -1.70 8.36
CA ASN A 314 -16.15 -2.33 7.89
C ASN A 314 -16.48 -3.62 8.63
N ASP A 315 -15.81 -3.96 9.74
CA ASP A 315 -16.20 -5.10 10.58
C ASP A 315 -17.58 -4.82 11.22
N PRO A 316 -18.65 -5.53 10.79
CA PRO A 316 -20.01 -5.32 11.33
C PRO A 316 -20.21 -6.05 12.67
N HIS A 317 -19.32 -6.97 13.03
CA HIS A 317 -19.50 -7.90 14.15
C HIS A 317 -18.55 -7.62 15.34
N GLY A 318 -17.57 -6.75 15.16
CA GLY A 318 -16.66 -6.29 16.22
C GLY A 318 -17.27 -5.20 17.11
N LYS A 319 -16.98 -5.22 18.42
CA LYS A 319 -17.20 -4.03 19.28
C LYS A 319 -16.39 -2.87 18.71
N LYS A 320 -17.05 -1.74 18.37
CA LYS A 320 -16.39 -0.55 17.82
C LYS A 320 -15.24 -0.09 18.73
N GLY A 321 -14.01 -0.41 18.35
CA GLY A 321 -12.80 -0.03 19.07
C GLY A 321 -12.53 1.48 18.97
N PHE A 322 -11.60 1.98 19.78
CA PHE A 322 -11.23 3.41 19.81
C PHE A 322 -10.87 3.97 18.42
N ILE A 323 -10.12 3.21 17.62
CA ILE A 323 -9.71 3.60 16.26
C ILE A 323 -10.92 3.73 15.34
N GLN A 324 -11.85 2.76 15.39
CA GLN A 324 -13.05 2.79 14.56
C GLN A 324 -13.93 3.99 14.95
N ARG A 325 -14.16 4.23 16.25
CA ARG A 325 -14.95 5.41 16.72
C ARG A 325 -14.34 6.72 16.24
N SER A 326 -13.02 6.85 16.37
CA SER A 326 -12.29 8.07 15.98
C SER A 326 -12.32 8.29 14.47
N ALA A 327 -12.27 7.22 13.67
CA ALA A 327 -12.34 7.32 12.21
C ALA A 327 -13.70 7.81 11.69
N PHE A 328 -14.79 7.64 12.47
CA PHE A 328 -16.13 8.11 12.12
C PHE A 328 -16.49 9.46 12.77
N LEU A 329 -15.58 10.13 13.45
CA LEU A 329 -15.87 11.34 14.24
C LEU A 329 -16.49 12.47 13.40
N PHE A 330 -16.05 12.64 12.15
CA PHE A 330 -16.56 13.64 11.21
C PHE A 330 -17.55 13.08 10.18
N GLY A 331 -18.06 11.86 10.38
CA GLY A 331 -19.00 11.19 9.48
C GLY A 331 -18.33 10.30 8.43
N GLU A 332 -19.14 9.52 7.71
CA GLU A 332 -18.69 8.48 6.78
C GLU A 332 -17.94 9.03 5.56
N LYS A 333 -18.22 10.28 5.17
CA LYS A 333 -17.57 10.96 4.05
C LYS A 333 -16.07 11.17 4.25
N TYR A 334 -15.62 11.44 5.48
CA TYR A 334 -14.21 11.74 5.80
C TYR A 334 -13.47 10.55 6.42
N LYS A 335 -14.07 9.37 6.37
CA LYS A 335 -13.56 8.16 7.01
C LYS A 335 -12.16 7.77 6.53
N LEU A 336 -11.88 7.93 5.23
CA LEU A 336 -10.60 7.58 4.64
C LEU A 336 -9.50 8.56 5.09
N GLU A 337 -9.79 9.86 5.03
CA GLU A 337 -8.91 10.94 5.44
C GLU A 337 -8.59 10.83 6.93
N MET A 338 -9.60 10.57 7.75
CA MET A 338 -9.44 10.34 9.19
C MET A 338 -8.60 9.09 9.49
N PHE A 339 -8.77 8.02 8.72
CA PHE A 339 -7.94 6.84 8.87
C PHE A 339 -6.47 7.13 8.54
N MET A 340 -6.21 7.87 7.46
CA MET A 340 -4.84 8.30 7.11
C MET A 340 -4.25 9.22 8.17
N LEU A 341 -5.02 10.16 8.72
CA LEU A 341 -4.59 11.03 9.81
C LEU A 341 -4.25 10.23 11.07
N LEU A 342 -5.11 9.28 11.46
CA LEU A 342 -4.86 8.40 12.60
C LEU A 342 -3.62 7.54 12.40
N GLN A 343 -3.36 7.06 11.18
CA GLN A 343 -2.14 6.33 10.85
C GLN A 343 -0.90 7.21 10.93
N LEU A 344 -0.97 8.46 10.47
CA LEU A 344 0.13 9.43 10.62
C LEU A 344 0.42 9.74 12.09
N LEU A 345 -0.63 10.01 12.89
CA LEU A 345 -0.50 10.23 14.33
C LEU A 345 0.10 9.00 15.03
N TYR A 346 -0.37 7.80 14.65
CA TYR A 346 0.18 6.54 15.14
C TYR A 346 1.68 6.42 14.82
N ASN A 347 2.09 6.73 13.59
CA ASN A 347 3.49 6.70 13.18
C ASN A 347 4.35 7.68 14.00
N ILE A 348 3.87 8.91 14.18
CA ILE A 348 4.55 9.94 14.97
C ILE A 348 4.72 9.47 16.42
N LEU A 349 3.62 9.11 17.09
CA LEU A 349 3.63 8.76 18.51
C LEU A 349 4.48 7.52 18.81
N THR A 350 4.42 6.51 17.95
CA THR A 350 5.20 5.27 18.12
C THR A 350 6.67 5.44 17.73
N SER A 351 7.02 6.46 16.94
CA SER A 351 8.42 6.75 16.59
C SER A 351 9.17 7.53 17.68
N LEU A 352 8.48 8.32 18.52
CA LEU A 352 9.08 9.07 19.63
C LEU A 352 9.99 8.25 20.56
N PRO A 353 9.59 7.06 21.06
CA PRO A 353 10.45 6.27 21.95
C PRO A 353 11.72 5.78 21.25
N THR A 354 11.77 5.74 19.92
CA THR A 354 12.90 5.14 19.18
C THR A 354 14.21 5.90 19.37
N LEU A 355 14.15 7.21 19.67
CA LEU A 355 15.32 8.00 20.09
C LEU A 355 16.02 7.35 21.29
N TYR A 356 15.27 7.06 22.35
CA TYR A 356 15.82 6.47 23.57
C TYR A 356 16.24 5.02 23.35
N LEU A 357 15.51 4.26 22.52
CA LEU A 357 15.90 2.89 22.14
C LEU A 357 17.21 2.85 21.33
N TYR A 358 17.54 3.92 20.61
CA TYR A 358 18.80 4.02 19.88
C TYR A 358 19.99 4.34 20.80
N GLN A 359 19.75 5.06 21.90
CA GLN A 359 20.78 5.55 22.81
C GLN A 359 21.06 4.60 23.99
N HIS A 360 20.07 3.81 24.42
CA HIS A 360 20.18 2.99 25.63
C HIS A 360 19.98 1.51 25.35
N PHE A 361 21.05 0.73 25.53
CA PHE A 361 21.06 -0.73 25.36
C PHE A 361 19.94 -1.41 26.13
N TRP A 362 19.93 -1.25 27.46
CA TRP A 362 18.98 -1.94 28.35
C TRP A 362 17.53 -1.53 28.11
N LEU A 363 17.27 -0.27 27.73
CA LEU A 363 15.93 0.17 27.39
C LEU A 363 15.43 -0.53 26.12
N HIS A 364 16.29 -0.66 25.11
CA HIS A 364 15.99 -1.39 23.89
C HIS A 364 15.80 -2.90 24.17
N THR A 365 16.64 -3.50 25.02
CA THR A 365 16.48 -4.89 25.47
C THR A 365 15.11 -5.10 26.15
N ALA A 366 14.78 -4.25 27.12
CA ALA A 366 13.52 -4.33 27.86
C ALA A 366 12.31 -4.13 26.95
N PHE A 367 12.41 -3.21 25.99
CA PHE A 367 11.37 -2.98 24.99
C PHE A 367 11.10 -4.24 24.16
N LEU A 368 12.12 -4.89 23.58
CA LEU A 368 11.92 -6.10 22.77
C LEU A 368 11.37 -7.27 23.59
N ILE A 369 11.85 -7.46 24.83
CA ILE A 369 11.31 -8.47 25.75
C ILE A 369 9.83 -8.18 26.04
N GLY A 370 9.48 -6.93 26.33
CA GLY A 370 8.10 -6.50 26.58
C GLY A 370 7.20 -6.73 25.38
N MET A 371 7.64 -6.35 24.18
CA MET A 371 6.89 -6.55 22.93
C MET A 371 6.67 -8.04 22.64
N PHE A 372 7.68 -8.88 22.87
CA PHE A 372 7.54 -10.32 22.74
C PHE A 372 6.58 -10.90 23.78
N ALA A 373 6.69 -10.50 25.06
CA ALA A 373 5.80 -10.92 26.13
C ALA A 373 4.33 -10.55 25.86
N VAL A 374 4.07 -9.35 25.32
CA VAL A 374 2.71 -8.96 24.88
C VAL A 374 2.20 -9.91 23.79
N SER A 375 3.03 -10.29 22.81
CA SER A 375 2.61 -11.22 21.76
C SER A 375 2.26 -12.61 22.31
N VAL A 376 3.00 -13.07 23.34
CA VAL A 376 2.74 -14.32 24.05
C VAL A 376 1.45 -14.22 24.87
N TRP A 377 1.23 -13.12 25.59
CA TRP A 377 0.00 -12.88 26.34
C TRP A 377 -1.23 -12.85 25.43
N ASN A 378 -1.13 -12.17 24.29
CA ASN A 378 -2.16 -12.17 23.25
C ASN A 378 -2.40 -13.58 22.67
N GLY A 379 -1.35 -14.40 22.57
CA GLY A 379 -1.43 -15.81 22.23
C GLY A 379 -2.18 -16.62 23.28
N ALA A 380 -1.84 -16.46 24.57
CA ALA A 380 -2.47 -17.15 25.69
C ALA A 380 -3.97 -16.84 25.76
N ASN A 381 -4.37 -15.56 25.63
CA ASN A 381 -5.79 -15.19 25.58
C ASN A 381 -6.51 -15.83 24.40
N TYR A 382 -5.87 -15.91 23.22
CA TYR A 382 -6.44 -16.63 22.08
C TYR A 382 -6.64 -18.11 22.39
N TYR A 383 -5.65 -18.78 22.98
CA TYR A 383 -5.77 -20.18 23.38
C TYR A 383 -6.87 -20.40 24.41
N ILE A 384 -6.94 -19.56 25.45
CA ILE A 384 -7.88 -19.75 26.55
C ILE A 384 -9.30 -19.36 26.12
N GLU A 385 -9.52 -18.16 25.59
CA GLU A 385 -10.86 -17.65 25.32
C GLU A 385 -11.50 -18.30 24.09
N VAL A 386 -10.75 -18.51 23.01
CA VAL A 386 -11.34 -19.02 21.76
C VAL A 386 -11.54 -20.52 21.84
N PHE A 387 -10.58 -21.29 22.37
CA PHE A 387 -10.77 -22.73 22.49
C PHE A 387 -11.78 -23.08 23.57
N SER A 388 -11.82 -22.38 24.71
CA SER A 388 -12.85 -22.64 25.73
C SER A 388 -14.25 -22.38 25.18
N ARG A 389 -14.48 -21.22 24.53
CA ARG A 389 -15.78 -20.90 23.92
C ARG A 389 -16.17 -21.90 22.84
N ARG A 390 -15.23 -22.31 21.98
CA ARG A 390 -15.50 -23.29 20.93
C ARG A 390 -15.82 -24.66 21.51
N TYR A 391 -15.10 -25.07 22.56
CA TYR A 391 -15.35 -26.32 23.25
C TYR A 391 -16.73 -26.34 23.92
N ILE A 392 -17.09 -25.27 24.64
CA ILE A 392 -18.42 -25.11 25.24
C ILE A 392 -19.51 -25.15 24.16
N HIS A 393 -19.32 -24.42 23.05
CA HIS A 393 -20.29 -24.41 21.96
C HIS A 393 -20.45 -25.78 21.27
N GLU A 394 -19.37 -26.56 21.12
CA GLU A 394 -19.47 -27.92 20.59
C GLU A 394 -20.10 -28.88 21.60
N LEU A 395 -19.87 -28.72 22.91
CA LEU A 395 -20.59 -29.47 23.94
C LEU A 395 -22.09 -29.16 23.95
N ASP A 396 -22.46 -27.89 23.76
CA ASP A 396 -23.86 -27.46 23.70
C ASP A 396 -24.59 -27.97 22.44
N LYS A 397 -23.87 -28.38 21.39
CA LYS A 397 -24.45 -29.05 20.21
C LYS A 397 -24.67 -30.56 20.41
N ILE A 398 -24.01 -31.15 21.40
CA ILE A 398 -24.10 -32.57 21.73
C ILE A 398 -25.22 -32.82 22.76
N LYS A 399 -25.55 -31.80 23.56
CA LYS A 399 -26.79 -31.75 24.34
C LYS A 399 -27.98 -31.48 23.43
#